data_AF-A0A3D0GW18-F1
#
_entry.id   AF-A0A3D0GW18-F1
#
_cell.length_a   1.000
_cell.length_b   1.000
_cell.length_c   1.000
_cell.angle_alpha   90.00
_cell.angle_beta   90.00
_cell.angle_gamma   90.00
#
_symmetry.space_group_name_H-M   'P 1'
#
loop_
_entity.id
_entity.type
_entity.pdbx_description
1 polymer ?
#
loop_
_entity_poly.entity_id
_entity_poly.type
_entity_poly.pdbx_seq_one_letter_code
_entity_poly.pdbx_strand_id
1 'polypeptide(L)'
;KEYGILNGTALTDTISTDCFLKDFQLTYSTLFSGVRHDSGDPFVWGEKMIEHYKSLGIDPATKTLLFSDSLDFETADRIYKTFAGRAKVAFGIGTYISNDTDVEALNIVMKTTKCNGMDVAKISDVDGKSMCKNPEYVDYLMRCIKWRMEHDK
;
A
#
# COMPACT_ATOMS: atom_id res chain seq x y z
N LYS A 1 3.30 -5.61 18.60
CA LYS A 1 3.60 -6.80 19.43
C LYS A 1 4.94 -7.39 19.04
N GLU A 2 5.06 -7.96 17.83
CA GLU A 2 6.32 -8.58 17.38
C GLU A 2 7.50 -7.60 17.33
N TYR A 3 7.30 -6.45 16.69
CA TYR A 3 8.37 -5.48 16.46
C TYR A 3 8.38 -4.30 17.45
N GLY A 4 7.51 -4.32 18.47
CA GLY A 4 7.33 -3.16 19.37
C GLY A 4 7.04 -1.86 18.60
N ILE A 5 7.99 -0.92 18.64
CA ILE A 5 7.95 0.37 17.92
C ILE A 5 8.84 0.40 16.66
N LEU A 6 9.57 -0.69 16.37
CA LEU A 6 10.44 -0.81 15.21
C LEU A 6 9.65 -1.28 13.99
N ASN A 7 10.16 -1.01 12.78
CA ASN A 7 9.56 -1.40 11.50
C ASN A 7 8.08 -1.00 11.35
N GLY A 8 7.70 0.16 11.89
CA GLY A 8 6.32 0.66 11.91
C GLY A 8 5.83 1.23 10.57
N THR A 9 6.04 0.55 9.44
CA THR A 9 5.46 0.92 8.13
C THR A 9 4.44 -0.13 7.70
N ALA A 10 3.18 0.26 7.54
CA ALA A 10 2.11 -0.64 7.10
C ALA A 10 1.95 -0.61 5.57
N LEU A 11 1.77 -1.78 4.94
CA LEU A 11 1.39 -1.89 3.53
C LEU A 11 -0.13 -1.75 3.40
N THR A 12 -0.58 -0.92 2.46
CA THR A 12 -1.97 -0.45 2.39
C THR A 12 -2.84 -1.18 1.38
N ASP A 13 -2.24 -1.85 0.38
CA ASP A 13 -2.91 -2.30 -0.83
C ASP A 13 -3.06 -3.83 -0.92
N THR A 14 -3.08 -4.55 0.21
CA THR A 14 -3.27 -6.01 0.14
C THR A 14 -4.69 -6.35 -0.36
N ILE A 15 -5.68 -5.60 0.13
CA ILE A 15 -7.07 -5.67 -0.31
C ILE A 15 -7.38 -4.47 -1.19
N SER A 16 -7.52 -3.29 -0.58
CA SER A 16 -7.57 -1.98 -1.23
C SER A 16 -7.22 -0.94 -0.18
N THR A 17 -6.75 0.22 -0.61
CA THR A 17 -6.47 1.36 0.27
C THR A 17 -7.72 1.77 1.04
N ASP A 18 -8.90 1.79 0.40
CA ASP A 18 -10.15 2.20 1.08
C ASP A 18 -10.57 1.22 2.18
N CYS A 19 -10.40 -0.09 1.95
CA CYS A 19 -10.62 -1.09 3.01
C CYS A 19 -9.60 -0.94 4.14
N PHE A 20 -8.33 -0.69 3.79
CA PHE A 20 -7.27 -0.46 4.78
C PHE A 20 -7.56 0.76 5.66
N LEU A 21 -8.05 1.87 5.08
CA LEU A 21 -8.37 3.09 5.84
C LEU A 21 -9.51 2.87 6.84
N LYS A 22 -10.49 2.00 6.55
CA LYS A 22 -11.49 1.59 7.54
C LYS A 22 -10.86 0.90 8.75
N ASP A 23 -9.84 0.07 8.54
CA ASP A 23 -9.12 -0.62 9.61
C ASP A 23 -8.10 0.27 10.34
N PHE A 24 -7.50 1.22 9.63
CA PHE A 24 -6.36 2.00 10.11
C PHE A 24 -6.75 3.22 10.96
N GLN A 25 -7.64 3.00 11.93
CA GLN A 25 -8.17 4.05 12.82
C GLN A 25 -7.11 4.59 13.80
N LEU A 26 -7.52 5.51 14.68
CA LEU A 26 -6.65 6.29 15.57
C LEU A 26 -5.51 5.49 16.24
N THR A 27 -5.81 4.32 16.80
CA THR A 27 -4.83 3.48 17.48
C THR A 27 -3.68 3.07 16.55
N TYR A 28 -3.99 2.52 15.38
CA TYR A 28 -2.98 2.09 14.42
C TYR A 28 -2.30 3.28 13.74
N SER A 29 -3.07 4.30 13.37
CA SER A 29 -2.51 5.54 12.82
C SER A 29 -1.54 6.22 13.77
N THR A 30 -1.73 6.08 15.09
CA THR A 30 -0.80 6.59 16.11
C THR A 30 0.45 5.70 16.21
N LEU A 31 0.27 4.38 16.30
CA LEU A 31 1.36 3.43 16.53
C LEU A 31 2.33 3.29 15.35
N PHE A 32 1.81 3.24 14.12
CA PHE A 32 2.65 3.11 12.94
C PHE A 32 3.32 4.44 12.62
N SER A 33 4.61 4.40 12.33
CA SER A 33 5.41 5.55 11.92
C SER A 33 5.07 6.02 10.50
N GLY A 34 4.51 5.15 9.67
CA GLY A 34 4.13 5.46 8.30
C GLY A 34 3.42 4.34 7.57
N VAL A 35 3.23 4.54 6.28
CA VAL A 35 2.54 3.63 5.37
C VAL A 35 3.29 3.52 4.04
N ARG A 36 3.04 2.44 3.30
CA ARG A 36 3.66 2.14 2.02
C ARG A 36 2.64 2.07 0.88
N HIS A 37 2.98 2.74 -0.22
CA HIS A 37 2.31 2.70 -1.51
C HIS A 37 2.98 1.69 -2.45
N ASP A 38 2.22 0.72 -2.95
CA ASP A 38 2.72 -0.38 -3.79
C ASP A 38 1.77 -0.70 -4.98
N SER A 39 0.66 0.02 -5.13
CA SER A 39 -0.20 0.02 -6.32
C SER A 39 -1.10 1.25 -6.38
N GLY A 40 -1.47 1.66 -7.59
CA GLY A 40 -2.40 2.77 -7.84
C GLY A 40 -1.69 4.08 -8.18
N ASP A 41 -2.46 5.17 -8.22
CA ASP A 41 -1.91 6.51 -8.42
C ASP A 41 -1.29 7.02 -7.10
N PRO A 42 0.03 7.28 -7.06
CA PRO A 42 0.71 7.71 -5.84
C PRO A 42 0.23 9.06 -5.31
N PHE A 43 -0.24 9.95 -6.19
CA PHE A 43 -0.75 11.25 -5.78
C PHE A 43 -2.11 11.12 -5.11
N VAL A 44 -3.02 10.34 -5.71
CA VAL A 44 -4.34 10.07 -5.11
C VAL A 44 -4.17 9.35 -3.77
N TRP A 45 -3.31 8.33 -3.72
CA TRP A 45 -3.04 7.61 -2.49
C TRP A 45 -2.44 8.50 -1.40
N GLY A 46 -1.47 9.35 -1.76
CA GLY A 46 -0.83 10.25 -0.79
C GLY A 46 -1.80 11.27 -0.21
N GLU A 47 -2.71 11.82 -1.02
CA GLU A 47 -3.78 12.70 -0.54
C GLU A 47 -4.74 11.96 0.40
N LYS A 48 -5.20 10.76 0.04
CA LYS A 48 -6.04 9.92 0.91
C LYS A 48 -5.40 9.70 2.28
N MET A 49 -4.11 9.39 2.33
CA MET A 49 -3.40 9.17 3.59
C MET A 49 -3.29 10.44 4.43
N ILE A 50 -2.99 11.59 3.80
CA ILE A 50 -2.91 12.88 4.50
C ILE A 50 -4.27 13.26 5.08
N GLU A 51 -5.35 13.13 4.29
CA GLU A 51 -6.71 13.40 4.75
C GLU A 51 -7.12 12.47 5.90
N HIS A 52 -6.76 11.19 5.83
CA HIS A 52 -7.03 10.23 6.88
C HIS A 52 -6.32 10.57 8.19
N TYR A 53 -5.04 10.94 8.15
CA TYR A 53 -4.34 11.38 9.37
C TYR A 53 -4.98 12.65 9.95
N LYS A 54 -5.33 13.62 9.10
CA LYS A 54 -5.99 14.86 9.53
C LYS A 54 -7.37 14.60 10.16
N SER A 55 -8.17 13.70 9.59
CA SER A 55 -9.50 13.37 10.12
C SER A 55 -9.42 12.74 11.51
N LEU A 56 -8.30 12.08 11.82
CA LEU A 56 -7.99 11.51 13.13
C LEU A 56 -7.25 12.48 14.07
N GLY A 57 -7.03 13.73 13.67
CA GLY A 57 -6.31 14.73 14.47
C GLY A 57 -4.80 14.47 14.59
N ILE A 58 -4.24 13.64 13.71
CA ILE A 58 -2.80 13.34 13.64
C ILE A 58 -2.14 14.30 12.65
N ASP A 59 -1.03 14.92 13.07
CA ASP A 59 -0.20 15.71 12.16
C ASP A 59 0.49 14.80 11.12
N PRO A 60 0.13 14.88 9.83
CA PRO A 60 0.72 14.04 8.80
C PRO A 60 2.22 14.30 8.59
N ALA A 61 2.72 15.49 8.95
CA ALA A 61 4.15 15.82 8.86
C ALA A 61 5.02 14.93 9.78
N THR A 62 4.42 14.33 10.80
CA THR A 62 5.10 13.38 11.69
C THR A 62 5.25 11.99 11.08
N LYS A 63 4.43 11.65 10.07
CA LYS A 63 4.29 10.32 9.46
C LYS A 63 5.08 10.20 8.16
N THR A 64 5.47 8.97 7.85
CA THR A 64 6.19 8.64 6.61
C THR A 64 5.27 8.04 5.56
N LEU A 65 5.32 8.59 4.35
CA LEU A 65 4.75 8.01 3.14
C LEU A 65 5.90 7.41 2.32
N LEU A 66 5.96 6.07 2.27
CA LEU A 66 6.94 5.32 1.51
C LEU A 66 6.36 4.93 0.14
N PHE A 67 6.93 5.42 -0.94
CA PHE A 67 6.51 5.09 -2.30
C PHE A 67 7.45 4.06 -2.93
N SER A 68 6.91 2.98 -3.49
CA SER A 68 7.73 1.90 -4.06
C SER A 68 7.15 1.19 -5.28
N ASP A 69 6.03 1.67 -5.84
CA ASP A 69 5.47 1.07 -7.05
C ASP A 69 6.23 1.56 -8.29
N SER A 70 7.14 0.73 -8.79
CA SER A 70 7.76 0.84 -10.12
C SER A 70 8.27 2.26 -10.48
N LEU A 71 8.95 2.90 -9.53
CA LEU A 71 9.37 4.30 -9.64
C LEU A 71 10.64 4.49 -10.48
N ASP A 72 10.74 5.67 -11.07
CA ASP A 72 11.96 6.28 -11.62
C ASP A 72 12.26 7.61 -10.89
N PHE A 73 13.37 8.27 -11.24
CA PHE A 73 13.76 9.54 -10.60
C PHE A 73 12.81 10.70 -10.92
N GLU A 74 12.22 10.74 -12.12
CA GLU A 74 11.30 11.80 -12.51
C GLU A 74 10.01 11.73 -11.69
N THR A 75 9.44 10.54 -11.59
CA THR A 75 8.23 10.28 -10.80
C THR A 75 8.51 10.50 -9.31
N ALA A 76 9.66 10.06 -8.80
CA ALA A 76 10.06 10.31 -7.42
C ALA A 76 10.20 11.82 -7.12
N ASP A 77 10.83 12.60 -8.00
CA ASP A 77 10.95 14.07 -7.85
C ASP A 77 9.57 14.75 -7.84
N ARG A 78 8.66 14.34 -8.74
CA ARG A 78 7.29 14.86 -8.76
C ARG A 78 6.54 14.54 -7.46
N ILE A 79 6.62 13.30 -6.98
CA ILE A 79 6.01 12.88 -5.70
C ILE A 79 6.60 13.69 -4.54
N TYR A 80 7.92 13.87 -4.51
CA TYR A 80 8.60 14.65 -3.48
C TYR A 80 8.08 16.10 -3.47
N LYS A 81 8.04 16.77 -4.61
CA LYS A 81 7.54 18.15 -4.72
C LYS A 81 6.09 18.30 -4.25
N THR A 82 5.24 17.30 -4.47
CA THR A 82 3.83 17.33 -4.05
C THR A 82 3.63 17.15 -2.54
N PHE A 83 4.45 16.32 -1.89
CA PHE A 83 4.23 15.91 -0.50
C PHE A 83 5.26 16.42 0.51
N ALA A 84 6.38 16.98 0.04
CA ALA A 84 7.38 17.59 0.91
C ALA A 84 6.75 18.68 1.79
N GLY A 85 7.09 18.65 3.09
CA GLY A 85 6.54 19.56 4.09
C GLY A 85 5.13 19.20 4.58
N ARG A 86 4.42 18.27 3.92
CA ARG A 86 3.11 17.78 4.34
C ARG A 86 3.18 16.42 5.02
N ALA A 87 4.16 15.61 4.64
CA ALA A 87 4.53 14.34 5.26
C ALA A 87 6.04 14.12 5.09
N LYS A 88 6.61 13.16 5.82
CA LYS A 88 7.95 12.63 5.49
C LYS A 88 7.80 11.74 4.27
N VAL A 89 8.61 11.98 3.24
CA VAL A 89 8.57 11.22 1.99
C VAL A 89 9.78 10.31 1.92
N ALA A 90 9.56 9.04 1.56
CA ALA A 90 10.61 8.05 1.32
C ALA A 90 10.34 7.28 0.03
N PHE A 91 11.39 6.79 -0.60
CA PHE A 91 11.31 6.09 -1.88
C PHE A 91 12.03 4.74 -1.81
N GLY A 92 11.38 3.69 -2.31
CA GLY A 92 11.99 2.41 -2.62
C GLY A 92 12.06 2.23 -4.12
N ILE A 93 13.20 2.57 -4.73
CA ILE A 93 13.41 2.42 -6.17
C ILE A 93 14.21 1.13 -6.42
N GLY A 94 13.60 0.19 -7.14
CA GLY A 94 14.18 -1.13 -7.39
C GLY A 94 14.84 -1.22 -8.76
N THR A 95 14.17 -1.88 -9.70
CA THR A 95 14.68 -2.23 -11.04
C THR A 95 15.35 -1.06 -11.76
N TYR A 96 14.78 0.15 -11.66
CA TYR A 96 15.31 1.35 -12.30
C TYR A 96 16.75 1.68 -11.88
N ILE A 97 17.13 1.39 -10.62
CA ILE A 97 18.51 1.58 -10.15
C ILE A 97 19.33 0.29 -10.34
N SER A 98 18.75 -0.86 -10.02
CA SER A 98 19.53 -2.11 -9.93
C SER A 98 19.77 -2.80 -11.27
N ASN A 99 18.99 -2.47 -12.30
CA ASN A 99 19.14 -2.99 -13.66
C ASN A 99 19.09 -1.86 -14.70
N ASP A 100 19.90 -0.83 -14.50
CA ASP A 100 20.09 0.29 -15.44
C ASP A 100 21.14 -0.09 -16.50
N THR A 101 20.75 -0.93 -17.46
CA THR A 101 21.61 -1.43 -18.54
C THR A 101 20.84 -1.46 -19.87
N ASP A 102 21.53 -1.74 -20.97
CA ASP A 102 20.90 -1.95 -22.29
C ASP A 102 20.09 -3.27 -22.39
N VAL A 103 20.00 -4.05 -21.31
CA VAL A 103 19.28 -5.33 -21.27
C VAL A 103 17.99 -5.19 -20.45
N GLU A 104 16.87 -5.57 -21.06
CA GLU A 104 15.56 -5.53 -20.42
C GLU A 104 15.51 -6.42 -19.16
N ALA A 105 14.92 -5.88 -18.08
CA ALA A 105 14.75 -6.61 -16.83
C ALA A 105 13.72 -7.73 -16.96
N LEU A 106 14.02 -8.88 -16.38
CA LEU A 106 13.04 -9.97 -16.27
C LEU A 106 11.90 -9.57 -15.31
N ASN A 107 10.67 -9.68 -15.77
CA ASN A 107 9.48 -9.48 -14.93
C ASN A 107 9.09 -10.81 -14.24
N ILE A 108 9.73 -11.10 -13.11
CA ILE A 108 9.54 -12.35 -12.36
C ILE A 108 8.98 -12.06 -10.97
N VAL A 109 7.99 -12.86 -10.55
CA VAL A 109 7.39 -12.78 -9.22
C VAL A 109 7.31 -14.13 -8.54
N MET A 110 7.48 -14.15 -7.22
CA MET A 110 7.19 -15.29 -6.35
C MET A 110 6.24 -14.83 -5.26
N LYS A 111 5.13 -15.55 -5.04
CA LYS A 111 4.05 -15.15 -4.14
C LYS A 111 3.56 -16.34 -3.33
N THR A 112 3.08 -16.07 -2.12
CA THR A 112 2.37 -17.05 -1.30
C THR A 112 1.03 -17.38 -1.95
N THR A 113 0.76 -18.67 -2.19
CA THR A 113 -0.50 -19.14 -2.77
C THR A 113 -1.40 -19.84 -1.76
N LYS A 114 -0.82 -20.40 -0.69
CA LYS A 114 -1.56 -21.10 0.37
C LYS A 114 -0.94 -20.83 1.74
N CYS A 115 -1.77 -20.85 2.78
CA CYS A 115 -1.36 -20.84 4.18
C CYS A 115 -2.28 -21.77 4.97
N ASN A 116 -1.71 -22.66 5.80
CA ASN A 116 -2.47 -23.66 6.56
C ASN A 116 -3.48 -24.47 5.73
N GLY A 117 -3.10 -24.83 4.50
CA GLY A 117 -3.95 -25.59 3.57
C GLY A 117 -5.02 -24.78 2.83
N MET A 118 -5.24 -23.51 3.21
CA MET A 118 -6.23 -22.63 2.57
C MET A 118 -5.58 -21.71 1.53
N ASP A 119 -6.36 -21.32 0.51
CA ASP A 119 -5.93 -20.33 -0.48
C ASP A 119 -5.80 -18.94 0.14
N VAL A 120 -4.89 -18.13 -0.41
CA VAL A 120 -4.72 -16.72 -0.06
C VAL A 120 -4.74 -15.86 -1.33
N ALA A 121 -5.05 -14.57 -1.19
CA ALA A 121 -5.14 -13.65 -2.32
C ALA A 121 -4.59 -12.26 -1.98
N LYS A 122 -4.01 -11.59 -2.98
CA LYS A 122 -3.85 -10.12 -3.03
C LYS A 122 -4.85 -9.58 -4.05
N ILE A 123 -5.60 -8.54 -3.71
CA ILE A 123 -6.56 -7.89 -4.62
C ILE A 123 -5.95 -6.62 -5.24
N SER A 124 -5.32 -5.77 -4.43
CA SER A 124 -4.72 -4.48 -4.84
C SER A 124 -5.73 -3.41 -5.28
N ASP A 125 -5.27 -2.15 -5.37
CA ASP A 125 -6.09 -1.02 -5.83
C ASP A 125 -6.29 -0.98 -7.36
N VAL A 126 -5.54 -1.79 -8.12
CA VAL A 126 -5.61 -1.84 -9.59
C VAL A 126 -6.20 -3.18 -10.06
N ASP A 127 -7.24 -3.09 -10.88
CA ASP A 127 -7.84 -4.25 -11.56
C ASP A 127 -6.81 -4.99 -12.42
N GLY A 128 -6.77 -6.32 -12.29
CA GLY A 128 -5.82 -7.18 -13.02
C GLY A 128 -4.48 -7.42 -12.32
N LYS A 129 -4.18 -6.73 -11.20
CA LYS A 129 -3.06 -7.10 -10.30
C LYS A 129 -3.48 -8.13 -9.23
N SER A 130 -4.67 -8.73 -9.33
CA SER A 130 -5.12 -9.74 -8.37
C SER A 130 -4.31 -11.03 -8.52
N MET A 131 -3.91 -11.61 -7.40
CA MET A 131 -3.03 -12.78 -7.35
C MET A 131 -3.69 -13.88 -6.53
N CYS A 132 -4.40 -14.77 -7.21
CA CYS A 132 -4.89 -16.04 -6.66
C CYS A 132 -5.25 -16.98 -7.82
N LYS A 133 -4.97 -18.29 -7.68
CA LYS A 133 -5.30 -19.29 -8.71
C LYS A 133 -6.72 -19.85 -8.56
N ASN A 134 -7.38 -19.59 -7.44
CA ASN A 134 -8.72 -20.10 -7.14
C ASN A 134 -9.76 -18.99 -7.36
N PRO A 135 -10.48 -18.97 -8.50
CA PRO A 135 -11.45 -17.93 -8.80
C PRO A 135 -12.64 -17.93 -7.83
N GLU A 136 -13.05 -19.09 -7.30
CA GLU A 136 -14.14 -19.18 -6.32
C GLU A 136 -13.77 -18.50 -5.00
N TYR A 137 -12.51 -18.67 -4.56
CA TYR A 137 -12.00 -18.00 -3.38
C TYR A 137 -11.92 -16.48 -3.57
N VAL A 138 -11.50 -16.01 -4.75
CA VAL A 138 -11.49 -14.59 -5.09
C VAL A 138 -12.90 -14.01 -5.08
N ASP A 139 -13.87 -14.68 -5.71
CA ASP A 139 -15.28 -14.26 -5.68
C ASP A 139 -15.81 -14.14 -4.24
N TYR A 140 -15.56 -15.18 -3.43
CA TYR A 140 -15.95 -15.17 -2.02
C TYR A 140 -15.36 -13.98 -1.27
N LEU A 141 -14.04 -13.78 -1.38
CA LEU A 141 -13.34 -12.68 -0.72
C LEU A 141 -13.90 -11.32 -1.17
N MET A 142 -14.11 -11.13 -2.48
CA MET A 142 -14.66 -9.89 -3.03
C MET A 142 -16.08 -9.61 -2.53
N ARG A 143 -16.95 -10.64 -2.42
CA ARG A 143 -18.29 -10.48 -1.84
C ARG A 143 -18.24 -10.09 -0.36
N CYS A 144 -17.35 -10.70 0.42
CA CYS A 144 -17.15 -10.35 1.82
C CYS A 144 -16.68 -8.90 1.99
N ILE A 145 -15.68 -8.49 1.18
CA ILE A 145 -15.16 -7.11 1.20
C ILE A 145 -16.27 -6.13 0.80
N LYS A 146 -16.97 -6.39 -0.32
CA LYS A 146 -18.06 -5.52 -0.79
C LYS A 146 -19.13 -5.35 0.28
N TRP A 147 -19.60 -6.45 0.86
CA TRP A 147 -20.60 -6.40 1.92
C TRP A 147 -20.11 -5.54 3.11
N ARG A 148 -18.87 -5.72 3.55
CA ARG A 148 -18.25 -4.91 4.61
C ARG A 148 -18.18 -3.44 4.23
N MET A 149 -17.77 -3.11 3.01
CA MET A 149 -17.64 -1.71 2.58
C MET A 149 -19.00 -0.99 2.58
N GLU A 150 -20.07 -1.70 2.24
CA GLU A 150 -21.45 -1.19 2.19
C GLU A 150 -22.15 -1.11 3.57
N HIS A 151 -21.81 -1.99 4.52
CA HIS A 151 -22.61 -2.18 5.74
C HIS A 151 -21.86 -1.84 7.04
N ASP A 152 -20.53 -1.85 7.04
CA ASP A 152 -19.72 -1.55 8.21
C ASP A 152 -19.62 -0.02 8.37
N LYS A 153 -20.24 0.51 9.43
CA LYS A 153 -20.32 1.95 9.76
C LYS A 153 -19.04 2.46 10.40
#